data_AF-A0A498IJ15-F1
#
_entry.id   AF-A0A498IJ15-F1
#
_cell.length_a   1.000
_cell.length_b   1.000
_cell.length_c   1.000
_cell.angle_alpha   90.00
_cell.angle_beta   90.00
_cell.angle_gamma   90.00
#
_symmetry.space_group_name_H-M   'P 1'
#
loop_
_entity.id
_entity.type
_entity.pdbx_description
1 polymer ?
#
loop_
_entity_poly.entity_id
_entity_poly.type
_entity_poly.pdbx_seq_one_letter_code
_entity_poly.pdbx_strand_id
1 'polypeptide(L)'
;MSYVLPTLTKKQEVDSIIRSTIDKVLVLRFGRASDSACLLLDDVLAKTAREVSKFATVALVDTDSEEIQVYVRYFDIALIPSTIFFFNAHHMKMDSGTADHTKWVGAFQQKQDFIDVVEAIFRGAMKGKMIVNCPLPPERIPKYQLLYKDPCLIFWKNSLRTKEAGVDGPTTWFCTRKGERHW
;
A
#
# COMPACT_ATOMS: atom_id res chain seq x y z
N MET A 1 -21.16 3.17 19.14
CA MET A 1 -19.99 2.46 19.72
C MET A 1 -18.88 2.47 18.68
N SER A 2 -17.79 3.18 18.95
CA SER A 2 -16.57 3.19 18.11
C SER A 2 -15.77 1.94 18.43
N TYR A 3 -15.49 1.12 17.42
CA TYR A 3 -14.59 -0.03 17.58
C TYR A 3 -13.15 0.49 17.57
N VAL A 4 -12.40 0.26 18.65
CA VAL A 4 -10.99 0.64 18.71
C VAL A 4 -10.19 -0.45 18.01
N LEU A 5 -9.56 -0.10 16.89
CA LEU A 5 -8.70 -1.02 16.16
C LEU A 5 -7.37 -1.19 16.91
N PRO A 6 -6.84 -2.42 17.03
CA PRO A 6 -5.56 -2.64 17.66
C PRO A 6 -4.44 -2.04 16.81
N THR A 7 -3.57 -1.25 17.45
CA THR A 7 -2.37 -0.68 16.81
C THR A 7 -1.15 -1.50 17.20
N LEU A 8 -0.44 -2.00 16.19
CA LEU A 8 0.76 -2.81 16.32
C LEU A 8 1.98 -1.92 16.07
N THR A 9 2.93 -1.96 16.99
CA THR A 9 4.16 -1.14 16.96
C THR A 9 5.43 -1.98 16.98
N LYS A 10 5.31 -3.26 17.37
CA LYS A 10 6.44 -4.18 17.48
C LYS A 10 6.39 -5.27 16.42
N LYS A 11 7.57 -5.72 15.99
CA LYS A 11 7.67 -6.83 15.03
C LYS A 11 7.00 -8.10 15.56
N GLN A 12 7.21 -8.41 16.83
CA GLN A 12 6.66 -9.61 17.48
C GLN A 12 5.13 -9.62 17.45
N GLU A 13 4.49 -8.46 17.57
CA GLU A 13 3.03 -8.33 17.52
C GLU A 13 2.51 -8.64 16.11
N VAL A 14 3.18 -8.13 15.08
CA VAL A 14 2.86 -8.44 13.67
C VAL A 14 3.06 -9.93 13.36
N ASP A 15 4.20 -10.50 13.77
CA ASP A 15 4.46 -11.93 13.59
C ASP A 15 3.46 -12.81 14.36
N SER A 16 3.01 -12.36 15.53
CA SER A 16 2.03 -13.07 16.36
C SER A 16 0.63 -13.02 15.74
N ILE A 17 0.17 -11.85 15.27
CA ILE A 17 -1.16 -11.71 14.68
C ILE A 17 -1.28 -12.47 13.36
N ILE A 18 -0.21 -12.49 12.55
CA ILE A 18 -0.17 -13.25 11.28
C ILE A 18 -0.32 -14.75 11.55
N ARG A 19 0.32 -15.27 12.60
CA ARG A 19 0.27 -16.70 12.96
C ARG A 19 -0.98 -17.11 13.72
N SER A 20 -1.53 -16.22 14.55
CA SER A 20 -2.72 -16.51 15.36
C SER A 20 -4.04 -16.32 14.60
N THR A 21 -4.05 -15.54 13.50
CA THR A 21 -5.24 -15.36 12.68
C THR A 21 -5.42 -16.54 11.73
N ILE A 22 -6.33 -17.45 12.11
CA ILE A 22 -6.69 -18.65 11.34
C ILE A 22 -8.15 -18.53 10.86
N ASP A 23 -8.43 -19.02 9.66
CA ASP A 23 -9.73 -19.04 8.98
C ASP A 23 -10.39 -17.67 8.83
N LYS A 24 -9.59 -16.61 8.89
CA LYS A 24 -10.00 -15.21 8.71
C LYS A 24 -8.98 -14.45 7.87
N VAL A 25 -9.46 -13.45 7.15
CA VAL A 25 -8.59 -12.49 6.46
C VAL A 25 -8.03 -11.51 7.48
N LEU A 26 -6.73 -11.53 7.67
CA LEU A 26 -6.03 -10.49 8.42
C LEU A 26 -5.78 -9.28 7.49
N VAL A 27 -6.30 -8.13 7.88
CA VAL A 27 -6.12 -6.85 7.21
C VAL A 27 -5.14 -6.01 8.02
N LEU A 28 -3.97 -5.72 7.47
CA LEU A 28 -2.95 -4.88 8.09
C LEU A 28 -2.86 -3.54 7.36
N ARG A 29 -3.23 -2.46 8.05
CA ARG A 29 -3.11 -1.10 7.53
C ARG A 29 -1.79 -0.49 7.97
N PHE A 30 -0.82 -0.40 7.07
CA PHE A 30 0.42 0.33 7.28
C PHE A 30 0.21 1.82 7.06
N GLY A 31 0.47 2.61 8.10
CA GLY A 31 0.46 4.06 7.96
C GLY A 31 0.81 4.79 9.25
N ARG A 32 0.47 6.09 9.30
CA ARG A 32 0.75 6.98 10.41
C ARG A 32 -0.54 7.59 10.92
N ALA A 33 -0.71 7.69 12.24
CA ALA A 33 -1.90 8.30 12.82
C ALA A 33 -2.02 9.82 12.54
N SER A 34 -0.91 10.47 12.18
CA SER A 34 -0.85 11.89 11.83
C SER A 34 -1.29 12.20 10.41
N ASP A 35 -1.38 11.18 9.53
CA ASP A 35 -1.69 11.39 8.13
C ASP A 35 -3.22 11.41 7.87
N SER A 36 -3.66 12.40 7.10
CA SER A 36 -5.08 12.61 6.80
C SER A 36 -5.69 11.46 5.99
N ALA A 37 -4.94 10.85 5.06
CA ALA A 37 -5.43 9.73 4.27
C ALA A 37 -5.57 8.45 5.13
N CYS A 38 -4.66 8.25 6.09
CA CYS A 38 -4.78 7.19 7.09
C CYS A 38 -6.02 7.37 7.97
N LEU A 39 -6.31 8.58 8.44
CA LEU A 39 -7.49 8.86 9.27
C LEU A 39 -8.80 8.57 8.53
N LEU A 40 -8.88 8.91 7.24
CA LEU A 40 -10.04 8.59 6.40
C LEU A 40 -10.24 7.07 6.29
N LEU A 41 -9.15 6.32 6.06
CA LEU A 41 -9.20 4.86 6.00
C LEU A 41 -9.57 4.25 7.36
N ASP A 42 -8.99 4.74 8.45
CA ASP A 42 -9.26 4.24 9.80
C ASP A 42 -10.72 4.42 10.22
N ASP A 43 -11.35 5.51 9.82
CA ASP A 43 -12.79 5.72 10.04
C ASP A 43 -13.65 4.69 9.29
N VAL A 44 -13.29 4.36 8.05
CA VAL A 44 -13.95 3.29 7.29
C VAL A 44 -13.76 1.94 7.98
N LEU A 45 -12.51 1.60 8.34
CA LEU A 45 -12.15 0.34 9.00
C LEU A 45 -12.85 0.19 10.36
N ALA A 46 -12.89 1.25 11.18
CA ALA A 46 -13.53 1.21 12.49
C ALA A 46 -15.04 1.02 12.39
N LYS A 47 -15.67 1.58 11.34
CA LYS A 47 -17.11 1.42 11.08
C LYS A 47 -17.44 0.01 10.58
N THR A 48 -16.59 -0.60 9.76
CA THR A 48 -16.83 -1.93 9.17
C THR A 48 -16.27 -3.08 10.00
N ALA A 49 -15.40 -2.83 10.97
CA ALA A 49 -14.74 -3.86 11.80
C ALA A 49 -15.72 -4.87 12.41
N ARG A 50 -16.89 -4.41 12.87
CA ARG A 50 -17.93 -5.27 13.43
C ARG A 50 -18.67 -6.09 12.37
N GLU A 51 -18.84 -5.55 11.17
CA GLU A 51 -19.54 -6.22 10.07
C GLU A 51 -18.68 -7.36 9.50
N VAL A 52 -17.36 -7.14 9.40
CA VAL A 52 -16.41 -8.12 8.87
C VAL A 52 -15.83 -9.08 9.92
N SER A 53 -16.12 -8.89 11.22
CA SER A 53 -15.49 -9.62 12.33
C SER A 53 -15.62 -11.16 12.26
N LYS A 54 -16.63 -11.65 11.52
CA LYS A 54 -16.87 -13.07 11.29
C LYS A 54 -15.80 -13.71 10.39
N PHE A 55 -15.32 -12.98 9.39
CA PHE A 55 -14.43 -13.51 8.35
C PHE A 55 -13.12 -12.71 8.19
N ALA A 56 -12.95 -11.62 8.93
CA ALA A 56 -11.75 -10.81 8.91
C ALA A 56 -11.39 -10.22 10.27
N THR A 57 -10.10 -9.96 10.45
CA THR A 57 -9.51 -9.29 11.60
C THR A 57 -8.75 -8.07 11.08
N VAL A 58 -9.05 -6.88 11.58
CA VAL A 58 -8.40 -5.63 11.16
C VAL A 58 -7.43 -5.17 12.24
N ALA A 59 -6.21 -4.83 11.85
CA ALA A 59 -5.22 -4.21 12.72
C ALA A 59 -4.48 -3.06 12.01
N LEU A 60 -4.12 -2.06 12.79
CA LEU A 60 -3.36 -0.92 12.34
C LEU A 60 -1.88 -1.17 12.63
N VAL A 61 -1.00 -0.78 11.72
CA VAL A 61 0.45 -0.91 11.89
C VAL A 61 1.06 0.47 11.77
N ASP A 62 1.77 0.88 12.82
CA ASP A 62 2.44 2.17 12.85
C ASP A 62 3.81 2.10 12.15
N THR A 63 3.91 2.82 11.03
CA THR A 63 5.14 2.88 10.24
C THR A 63 6.25 3.69 10.89
N ASP A 64 5.97 4.52 11.91
CA ASP A 64 7.01 5.31 12.57
C ASP A 64 7.86 4.49 13.55
N SER A 65 7.40 3.30 13.93
CA SER A 65 8.14 2.38 14.80
C SER A 65 9.32 1.72 14.08
N GLU A 66 10.51 1.77 14.67
CA GLU A 66 11.76 1.23 14.07
C GLU A 66 11.67 -0.27 13.75
N GLU A 67 11.03 -1.07 14.62
CA GLU A 67 10.88 -2.51 14.41
C GLU A 67 10.00 -2.86 13.20
N ILE A 68 9.03 -2.00 12.88
CA ILE A 68 8.10 -2.17 11.76
C ILE A 68 8.75 -1.83 10.42
N GLN A 69 9.83 -1.05 10.42
CA GLN A 69 10.58 -0.69 9.21
C GLN A 69 11.06 -1.90 8.40
N VAL A 70 11.25 -3.06 9.05
CA VAL A 70 11.56 -4.32 8.37
C VAL A 70 10.45 -4.72 7.40
N TYR A 71 9.17 -4.61 7.82
CA TYR A 71 8.03 -4.91 6.95
C TYR A 71 7.79 -3.83 5.91
N VAL A 72 8.02 -2.56 6.26
CA VAL A 72 7.94 -1.44 5.31
C VAL A 72 8.88 -1.67 4.13
N ARG A 73 10.13 -2.09 4.41
CA ARG A 73 11.12 -2.44 3.38
C ARG A 73 10.77 -3.73 2.65
N TYR A 74 10.27 -4.75 3.36
CA TYR A 74 9.91 -6.03 2.78
C TYR A 74 8.77 -5.93 1.76
N PHE A 75 7.73 -5.13 2.07
CA PHE A 75 6.57 -4.92 1.20
C PHE A 75 6.73 -3.73 0.24
N ASP A 76 7.89 -3.07 0.24
CA ASP A 76 8.19 -1.88 -0.54
C ASP A 76 7.08 -0.82 -0.42
N ILE A 77 6.79 -0.44 0.83
CA ILE A 77 5.73 0.53 1.14
C ILE A 77 6.29 1.94 0.93
N ALA A 78 6.15 2.46 -0.28
CA ALA A 78 6.52 3.83 -0.63
C ALA A 78 5.39 4.85 -0.35
N LEU A 79 4.14 4.40 -0.38
CA LEU A 79 2.95 5.25 -0.24
C LEU A 79 2.10 4.78 0.95
N ILE A 80 1.62 5.75 1.71
CA ILE A 80 0.81 5.55 2.92
C ILE A 80 -0.55 6.23 2.69
N PRO A 81 -1.68 5.62 3.09
CA PRO A 81 -1.82 4.28 3.66
C PRO A 81 -1.62 3.16 2.64
N SER A 82 -1.07 2.03 3.10
CA SER A 82 -1.00 0.78 2.35
C SER A 82 -1.60 -0.36 3.16
N THR A 83 -2.53 -1.09 2.58
CA THR A 83 -3.23 -2.21 3.23
C THR A 83 -2.79 -3.54 2.63
N ILE A 84 -2.42 -4.48 3.50
CA ILE A 84 -1.95 -5.81 3.12
C ILE A 84 -2.88 -6.86 3.71
N PHE A 85 -3.14 -7.91 2.93
CA PHE A 85 -4.07 -8.97 3.29
C PHE A 85 -3.33 -10.29 3.51
N PHE A 86 -3.68 -10.98 4.58
CA PHE A 86 -3.21 -12.35 4.84
C PHE A 86 -4.39 -13.27 5.11
N PHE A 87 -4.22 -14.55 4.81
CA PHE A 87 -5.16 -15.61 5.17
C PHE A 87 -4.35 -16.85 5.55
N ASN A 88 -4.52 -17.38 6.77
CA ASN A 88 -3.75 -18.53 7.26
C ASN A 88 -2.22 -18.35 7.08
N ALA A 89 -1.69 -17.20 7.49
CA ALA A 89 -0.29 -16.77 7.31
C ALA A 89 0.20 -16.66 5.84
N HIS A 90 -0.66 -16.86 4.85
CA HIS A 90 -0.35 -16.64 3.45
C HIS A 90 -0.70 -15.22 3.02
N HIS A 91 0.23 -14.54 2.36
CA HIS A 91 0.01 -13.23 1.77
C HIS A 91 -0.93 -13.33 0.55
N MET A 92 -2.05 -12.62 0.62
CA MET A 92 -3.10 -12.61 -0.40
C MET A 92 -2.90 -11.44 -1.35
N LYS A 93 -2.87 -11.74 -2.66
CA LYS A 93 -2.72 -10.73 -3.72
C LYS A 93 -4.05 -10.37 -4.34
N MET A 94 -4.16 -9.13 -4.83
CA MET A 94 -5.36 -8.61 -5.49
C MET A 94 -5.04 -8.10 -6.90
N ASP A 95 -5.72 -8.64 -7.91
CA ASP A 95 -5.68 -8.10 -9.26
C ASP A 95 -6.72 -6.98 -9.40
N SER A 96 -6.25 -5.74 -9.33
CA SER A 96 -7.06 -4.53 -9.49
C SER A 96 -6.82 -3.82 -10.84
N GLY A 97 -6.10 -4.47 -11.77
CA GLY A 97 -5.64 -3.85 -13.03
C GLY A 97 -4.44 -2.90 -12.87
N THR A 98 -3.90 -2.79 -11.65
CA THR A 98 -2.65 -2.09 -11.34
C THR A 98 -1.43 -2.99 -11.57
N ALA A 99 -0.25 -2.39 -11.73
CA ALA A 99 1.01 -3.14 -11.86
C ALA A 99 1.42 -3.87 -10.56
N ASP A 100 0.97 -3.36 -9.41
CA ASP A 100 1.21 -3.98 -8.10
C ASP A 100 -0.07 -4.67 -7.61
N HIS A 101 0.07 -5.96 -7.29
CA HIS A 101 -0.99 -6.82 -6.74
C HIS A 101 -0.77 -7.16 -5.25
N THR A 102 0.32 -6.69 -4.66
CA THR A 102 0.76 -7.11 -3.32
C THR A 102 0.11 -6.31 -2.20
N LYS A 103 -0.33 -5.09 -2.49
CA LYS A 103 -0.88 -4.15 -1.52
C LYS A 103 -1.97 -3.30 -2.13
N TRP A 104 -2.98 -2.98 -1.32
CA TRP A 104 -3.95 -1.95 -1.64
C TRP A 104 -3.40 -0.61 -1.15
N VAL A 105 -2.87 0.18 -2.07
CA VAL A 105 -2.46 1.55 -1.75
C VAL A 105 -3.73 2.38 -1.67
N GLY A 106 -3.85 3.20 -0.64
CA GLY A 106 -4.90 4.19 -0.50
C GLY A 106 -6.08 3.89 0.42
N ALA A 107 -7.00 4.86 0.44
CA ALA A 107 -8.23 4.80 1.21
C ALA A 107 -9.41 4.31 0.36
N PHE A 108 -10.35 3.62 1.00
CA PHE A 108 -11.62 3.27 0.37
C PHE A 108 -12.57 4.48 0.40
N GLN A 109 -13.31 4.69 -0.70
CA GLN A 109 -14.28 5.78 -0.77
C GLN A 109 -15.53 5.45 0.06
N GLN A 110 -15.97 4.19 0.04
CA GLN A 110 -17.16 3.72 0.74
C GLN A 110 -16.84 2.52 1.63
N LYS A 111 -17.67 2.34 2.66
CA LYS A 111 -17.61 1.16 3.54
C LYS A 111 -17.86 -0.15 2.79
N GLN A 112 -18.81 -0.11 1.86
CA GLN A 112 -19.18 -1.29 1.08
C GLN A 112 -18.01 -1.74 0.21
N ASP A 113 -17.24 -0.81 -0.36
CA ASP A 113 -16.07 -1.14 -1.18
C ASP A 113 -15.04 -1.95 -0.37
N PHE A 114 -14.82 -1.59 0.90
CA PHE A 114 -13.95 -2.36 1.79
C PHE A 114 -14.50 -3.77 2.08
N ILE A 115 -15.80 -3.87 2.39
CA ILE A 115 -16.45 -5.15 2.69
C ILE A 115 -16.36 -6.09 1.49
N ASP A 116 -16.68 -5.59 0.30
CA ASP A 116 -16.68 -6.36 -0.94
C ASP A 116 -15.27 -6.90 -1.25
N VAL A 117 -14.23 -6.07 -1.08
CA VAL A 117 -12.84 -6.48 -1.29
C VAL A 117 -12.43 -7.57 -0.31
N VAL A 118 -12.70 -7.41 0.98
CA VAL A 118 -12.33 -8.41 1.99
C VAL A 118 -13.12 -9.71 1.79
N GLU A 119 -14.40 -9.61 1.41
CA GLU A 119 -15.24 -10.77 1.09
C GLU A 119 -14.70 -11.53 -0.14
N ALA A 120 -14.31 -10.82 -1.20
CA ALA A 120 -13.72 -11.43 -2.38
C ALA A 120 -12.43 -12.18 -2.02
N ILE A 121 -11.56 -11.56 -1.21
CA ILE A 121 -10.33 -12.19 -0.72
C ILE A 121 -10.64 -13.44 0.11
N PHE A 122 -11.58 -13.36 1.06
CA PHE A 122 -11.99 -14.49 1.88
C PHE A 122 -12.52 -15.65 1.03
N ARG A 123 -13.45 -15.37 0.11
CA ARG A 123 -14.02 -16.38 -0.80
C ARG A 123 -12.97 -16.99 -1.73
N GLY A 124 -11.99 -16.20 -2.17
CA GLY A 124 -10.87 -16.67 -2.98
C GLY A 124 -9.94 -17.57 -2.18
N ALA A 125 -9.57 -17.16 -0.97
CA ALA A 125 -8.68 -17.89 -0.08
C ALA A 125 -9.29 -19.24 0.37
N MET A 126 -10.60 -19.25 0.67
CA MET A 126 -11.34 -20.49 0.96
C MET A 126 -11.36 -21.49 -0.21
N LYS A 127 -11.14 -21.02 -1.44
CA LYS A 127 -10.99 -21.86 -2.64
C LYS A 127 -9.52 -22.23 -2.93
N GLY A 128 -8.59 -21.88 -2.04
CA GLY A 128 -7.15 -22.11 -2.22
C GLY A 128 -6.47 -21.17 -3.22
N LYS A 129 -7.12 -20.05 -3.60
CA LYS A 129 -6.48 -19.06 -4.48
C LYS A 129 -5.58 -18.14 -3.67
N MET A 130 -4.44 -17.78 -4.23
CA MET A 130 -3.48 -16.82 -3.65
C MET A 130 -3.60 -15.41 -4.26
N ILE A 131 -4.31 -15.31 -5.39
CA ILE A 131 -4.62 -14.06 -6.09
C ILE A 131 -6.10 -14.02 -6.41
N VAL A 132 -6.74 -12.87 -6.18
CA VAL A 132 -8.17 -12.65 -6.38
C VAL A 132 -8.39 -11.40 -7.21
N ASN A 133 -9.38 -11.43 -8.11
CA ASN A 133 -9.72 -10.27 -8.93
C ASN A 133 -10.55 -9.27 -8.12
N CYS A 134 -10.29 -7.98 -8.33
CA CYS A 134 -11.01 -6.88 -7.71
C CYS A 134 -12.51 -6.94 -8.06
N PRO A 135 -13.42 -6.95 -7.07
CA PRO A 135 -14.86 -6.88 -7.32
C PRO A 135 -15.32 -5.45 -7.66
N LEU A 136 -14.46 -4.45 -7.44
CA LEU A 136 -14.82 -3.04 -7.59
C LEU A 136 -14.63 -2.56 -9.04
N PRO A 137 -15.49 -1.62 -9.49
CA PRO A 137 -15.33 -1.02 -10.79
C PRO A 137 -14.09 -0.11 -10.84
N PRO A 138 -13.43 0.05 -12.01
CA PRO A 138 -12.15 0.77 -12.14
C PRO A 138 -12.17 2.23 -11.67
N GLU A 139 -13.34 2.88 -11.61
CA GLU A 139 -13.49 4.25 -11.14
C GLU A 139 -13.33 4.38 -9.63
N ARG A 140 -13.61 3.31 -8.87
CA ARG A 140 -13.48 3.27 -7.41
C ARG A 140 -12.13 2.78 -6.94
N ILE A 141 -11.33 2.21 -7.84
CA ILE A 141 -9.96 1.79 -7.54
C ILE A 141 -9.10 3.05 -7.43
N PRO A 142 -8.40 3.25 -6.30
CA PRO A 142 -7.50 4.38 -6.14
C PRO A 142 -6.44 4.42 -7.24
N LYS A 143 -6.51 5.42 -8.11
CA LYS A 143 -5.52 5.63 -9.18
C LYS A 143 -4.34 6.39 -8.60
N TYR A 144 -3.37 5.66 -8.08
CA TYR A 144 -2.07 6.25 -7.78
C TYR A 144 -1.31 6.42 -9.08
N GLN A 145 -1.22 7.66 -9.56
CA GLN A 145 -0.11 8.02 -10.42
C GLN A 145 1.15 7.82 -9.59
N LEU A 146 1.91 6.77 -9.89
CA LEU A 146 3.33 6.75 -9.60
C LEU A 146 3.91 7.97 -10.32
N LEU A 147 3.88 9.12 -9.66
CA LEU A 147 4.78 10.22 -9.96
C LEU A 147 6.16 9.68 -9.62
N TYR A 148 6.72 8.84 -10.49
CA TYR A 148 8.13 8.94 -10.80
C TYR A 148 8.31 10.41 -11.18
N LYS A 149 8.59 11.27 -10.20
CA LYS A 149 9.37 12.46 -10.47
C LYS A 149 10.60 11.90 -11.14
N ASP A 150 10.69 12.13 -12.44
CA ASP A 150 11.80 11.71 -13.25
C ASP A 150 13.09 11.82 -12.43
N PRO A 151 13.93 10.78 -12.36
CA PRO A 151 15.27 10.91 -11.78
C PRO A 151 16.04 12.09 -12.40
N CYS A 152 15.65 12.55 -13.61
CA CYS A 152 16.19 13.72 -14.28
C CYS A 152 15.85 15.07 -13.61
N LEU A 153 14.78 15.20 -12.82
CA LEU A 153 14.39 16.51 -12.26
C LEU A 153 15.16 16.93 -11.00
N ILE A 154 15.98 16.04 -10.41
CA ILE A 154 16.88 16.41 -9.31
C ILE A 154 18.17 17.09 -9.84
N PHE A 155 18.47 16.98 -11.14
CA PHE A 155 19.67 17.62 -11.71
C PHE A 155 19.47 19.08 -12.11
N TRP A 156 18.24 19.60 -12.12
CA TRP A 156 17.95 20.95 -12.62
C TRP A 156 17.52 21.96 -11.54
N LYS A 157 17.84 21.70 -10.27
CA LYS A 157 17.69 22.72 -9.20
C LYS A 157 19.00 23.20 -8.57
N ASN A 158 20.14 22.58 -8.91
CA ASN A 158 21.46 23.05 -8.48
C ASN A 158 22.27 23.80 -9.54
N SER A 159 21.76 23.99 -10.77
CA SER A 159 22.47 24.74 -11.83
C SER A 159 22.17 26.24 -11.88
N LEU A 160 21.44 26.80 -10.91
CA LEU A 160 21.19 28.25 -10.80
C LEU A 160 21.98 28.91 -9.65
N ARG A 161 22.94 28.19 -9.05
CA ARG A 161 23.87 28.73 -8.06
C ARG A 161 25.32 28.43 -8.45
N THR A 162 25.71 28.84 -9.66
CA THR A 162 27.10 29.02 -10.10
C THR A 162 27.09 29.67 -11.49
N LYS A 163 26.71 30.95 -11.54
CA LYS A 163 27.08 31.84 -12.65
C LYS A 163 27.79 33.08 -12.09
N GLU A 164 28.88 32.83 -11.38
CA GLU A 164 29.93 33.81 -11.13
C GLU A 164 31.26 33.06 -11.15
N ALA A 165 31.83 32.90 -12.35
CA ALA A 165 33.24 32.74 -12.67
C ALA A 165 33.31 32.13 -14.08
N GLY A 166 33.94 32.84 -15.01
CA GLY A 166 34.04 32.46 -16.41
C GLY A 166 35.01 31.30 -16.67
N VAL A 167 35.17 31.04 -17.98
CA VAL A 167 36.16 30.19 -18.68
C VAL A 167 35.60 28.87 -19.26
N ASP A 168 35.24 28.98 -20.56
CA ASP A 168 35.46 28.10 -21.72
C ASP A 168 35.12 26.58 -21.74
N GLY A 169 34.25 26.22 -22.71
CA GLY A 169 34.26 24.94 -23.45
C GLY A 169 32.94 24.12 -23.45
N PRO A 170 32.34 23.74 -24.61
CA PRO A 170 31.14 22.90 -24.65
C PRO A 170 31.49 21.42 -24.87
N THR A 171 31.11 20.53 -23.95
CA THR A 171 30.95 19.09 -24.22
C THR A 171 29.48 18.71 -24.01
N THR A 172 28.71 18.76 -25.08
CA THR A 172 27.36 18.22 -25.17
C THR A 172 27.40 16.68 -25.18
N TRP A 173 26.98 16.04 -24.10
CA TRP A 173 26.68 14.61 -24.08
C TRP A 173 25.22 14.41 -24.53
N PHE A 174 25.04 13.93 -25.76
CA PHE A 174 23.77 13.40 -26.25
C PHE A 174 23.54 12.02 -25.63
N CYS A 175 22.52 11.87 -24.78
CA CYS A 175 22.02 10.55 -24.39
C CYS A 175 20.93 10.15 -25.40
N THR A 176 21.29 9.29 -26.36
CA THR A 176 20.37 8.77 -27.37
C THR A 176 19.37 7.80 -26.74
N ARG A 177 18.06 8.09 -26.91
CA ARG A 177 16.97 7.12 -26.70
C ARG A 177 17.20 5.90 -27.59
N LYS A 178 17.18 4.69 -27.01
CA LYS A 178 16.93 3.47 -27.78
C LYS A 178 16.27 2.43 -26.89
N GLY A 179 15.12 1.92 -27.33
CA GLY A 179 14.63 0.61 -26.89
C GLY A 179 13.16 0.55 -26.51
N GLU A 180 12.27 0.74 -27.49
CA GLU A 180 10.95 0.12 -27.50
C GLU A 180 11.06 -1.40 -27.27
N ARG A 181 10.10 -1.96 -26.55
CA ARG A 181 9.64 -3.34 -26.77
C ARG A 181 8.15 -3.41 -26.45
N HIS A 182 7.35 -3.24 -27.50
CA HIS A 182 6.04 -3.85 -27.63
C HIS A 182 6.20 -5.31 -28.08
N TRP A 183 5.20 -6.14 -27.76
CA TRP A 183 4.81 -7.22 -28.65
C TRP A 183 3.69 -6.71 -29.55
#